data_AF-A0A931FCE4-F1
#
_entry.id   AF-A0A931FCE4-F1
#
_cell.length_a   1.000
_cell.length_b   1.000
_cell.length_c   1.000
_cell.angle_alpha   90.00
_cell.angle_beta   90.00
_cell.angle_gamma   90.00
#
_symmetry.space_group_name_H-M   'P 1'
#
loop_
_entity.id
_entity.type
_entity.pdbx_description
1 polymer ?
#
loop_
_entity_poly.entity_id
_entity_poly.type
_entity_poly.pdbx_seq_one_letter_code
_entity_poly.pdbx_strand_id
1 'polypeptide(L)'
;MDELMHKLVSAVIVAVLLTAVSAISVATRKRKVARAEAAAPAPTEDPTHALLREACAHDQRRDQLAAQGHASESLEYARAAADRWRALSDQRPGRFLTERRAALARLAELLSAAGLDGEAARARTEAEALV
;
A
#
# COMPACT_ATOMS: atom_id res chain seq x y z
N MET A 1 41.87 43.62 39.93
CA MET A 1 41.17 43.64 38.62
C MET A 1 40.63 42.26 38.25
N ASP A 2 41.00 41.23 39.03
CA ASP A 2 40.82 39.81 38.74
C ASP A 2 39.42 39.28 39.10
N GLU A 3 38.76 39.87 40.11
CA GLU A 3 37.45 39.39 40.58
C GLU A 3 36.30 39.75 39.63
N LEU A 4 36.35 40.92 39.00
CA LEU A 4 35.37 41.32 37.99
C LEU A 4 35.52 40.48 36.71
N MET A 5 36.75 40.16 36.31
CA MET A 5 37.03 39.30 35.16
C MET A 5 36.56 37.86 35.41
N HIS A 6 36.75 37.32 36.61
CA HIS A 6 36.28 35.98 36.96
C HIS A 6 34.75 35.87 36.97
N LYS A 7 34.04 36.89 37.46
CA LYS A 7 32.56 36.96 37.44
C LYS A 7 32.01 37.03 36.02
N LEU A 8 32.64 37.82 35.14
CA LEU A 8 32.27 37.92 33.72
C LEU A 8 32.46 36.57 33.00
N VAL A 9 33.60 35.91 33.21
CA VAL A 9 33.89 34.60 32.62
C VAL A 9 32.89 33.54 33.09
N SER A 10 32.58 33.51 34.39
CA SER A 10 31.59 32.57 34.95
C SER A 10 30.18 32.79 34.37
N ALA A 11 29.74 34.05 34.23
CA ALA A 11 28.45 34.37 33.65
C ALA A 11 28.34 33.94 32.17
N VAL A 12 29.40 34.13 31.38
CA VAL A 12 29.45 33.67 29.99
C VAL A 12 29.41 32.14 29.92
N ILE A 13 30.18 31.44 30.76
CA ILE A 13 30.19 29.97 30.79
C ILE A 13 28.80 29.43 31.15
N VAL A 14 28.13 30.00 32.15
CA VAL A 14 26.78 29.58 32.53
C VAL A 14 25.76 29.79 31.41
N ALA A 15 25.81 30.94 30.72
CA ALA A 15 24.93 31.20 29.59
C ALA A 15 25.15 30.22 28.42
N VAL A 16 26.41 29.90 28.12
CA VAL A 16 26.78 28.91 27.10
C VAL A 16 26.29 27.50 27.49
N LEU A 17 26.45 27.11 28.76
CA LEU A 17 25.97 25.82 29.25
C LEU A 17 24.44 25.70 29.18
N LEU A 18 23.70 26.75 29.57
CA LEU A 18 22.23 26.75 29.51
C LEU A 18 21.69 26.63 28.08
N THR A 19 22.32 27.31 27.12
CA THR A 19 21.95 27.23 25.71
C THR A 19 22.30 25.86 25.11
N ALA A 20 23.47 25.32 25.43
CA ALA A 20 23.90 23.99 24.99
C ALA A 20 22.98 22.87 25.53
N VAL A 21 22.65 22.90 26.82
CA VAL A 21 21.75 21.90 27.44
C VAL A 21 20.35 21.96 26.83
N SER A 22 19.84 23.17 26.53
CA SER A 22 18.55 23.34 25.86
C SER A 22 18.55 22.77 24.44
N ALA A 23 19.60 23.02 23.65
CA ALA A 23 19.74 22.47 22.31
C ALA A 23 19.84 20.93 22.30
N ILE A 24 20.61 20.37 23.24
CA ILE A 24 20.77 18.91 23.41
C ILE A 24 19.45 18.26 23.84
N SER A 25 18.66 18.91 24.70
CA SER A 25 17.33 18.42 25.14
C SER A 25 16.31 18.37 24.00
N VAL A 26 16.26 19.38 23.13
CA VAL A 26 15.36 19.38 21.96
C VAL A 26 15.80 18.35 20.92
N ALA A 27 17.10 18.21 20.67
CA ALA A 27 17.64 17.22 19.73
C ALA A 27 17.36 15.77 20.18
N THR A 28 17.40 15.50 21.49
CA THR A 28 17.08 14.19 22.04
C THR A 28 15.59 13.89 22.05
N ARG A 29 14.71 14.89 22.29
CA ARG A 29 13.25 14.71 22.13
C ARG A 29 12.86 14.43 20.68
N LYS A 30 13.41 15.15 19.71
CA LYS A 30 13.14 14.90 18.28
C LYS A 30 13.57 13.49 17.86
N ARG A 31 14.72 13.01 18.34
CA ARG A 31 15.19 11.64 18.07
C ARG A 31 14.33 10.57 18.73
N LYS A 32 13.80 10.81 19.93
CA LYS A 32 12.91 9.87 20.63
C LYS A 32 11.52 9.82 20.00
N VAL A 33 10.98 10.95 19.54
CA VAL A 33 9.70 10.99 18.82
C VAL A 33 9.83 10.26 17.48
N ALA A 34 10.87 10.54 16.68
CA ALA A 34 11.08 9.83 15.41
C ALA A 34 11.30 8.31 15.59
N ARG A 35 11.94 7.89 16.69
CA ARG A 35 12.12 6.45 17.00
C ARG A 35 10.86 5.81 17.58
N ALA A 36 10.03 6.56 18.31
CA ALA A 36 8.75 6.09 18.84
C ALA A 36 7.67 6.06 17.74
N GLU A 37 7.73 6.99 16.79
CA GLU A 37 6.85 7.10 15.62
C GLU A 37 7.24 6.07 14.55
N ALA A 38 8.54 5.76 14.39
CA ALA A 38 9.01 4.61 13.62
C ALA A 38 8.80 3.24 14.32
N ALA A 39 8.56 3.25 15.63
CA ALA A 39 8.21 2.06 16.42
C ALA A 39 6.70 1.92 16.64
N ALA A 40 5.89 2.89 16.18
CA ALA A 40 4.46 2.71 16.09
C ALA A 40 4.22 1.62 15.04
N PRO A 41 3.41 0.58 15.33
CA PRO A 41 2.99 -0.36 14.30
C PRO A 41 2.38 0.48 13.18
N ALA A 42 2.82 0.24 11.93
CA ALA A 42 2.23 0.87 10.76
C ALA A 42 0.70 0.80 10.90
N PRO A 43 -0.06 1.85 10.49
CA PRO A 43 -1.51 1.77 10.49
C PRO A 43 -1.88 0.46 9.82
N THR A 44 -2.42 -0.48 10.59
CA THR A 44 -2.74 -1.81 10.09
C THR A 44 -3.89 -1.59 9.12
N GLU A 45 -3.57 -1.34 7.85
CA GLU A 45 -4.54 -1.23 6.77
C GLU A 45 -5.47 -2.42 6.91
N ASP A 46 -6.77 -2.17 6.98
CA ASP A 46 -7.76 -3.25 7.05
C ASP A 46 -7.44 -4.22 5.90
N PRO A 47 -7.19 -5.52 6.18
CA PRO A 47 -6.83 -6.49 5.16
C PRO A 47 -7.79 -6.50 3.97
N THR A 48 -9.08 -6.23 4.20
CA THR A 48 -10.08 -6.11 3.13
C THR A 48 -9.84 -4.86 2.27
N HIS A 49 -9.46 -3.72 2.85
CA HIS A 49 -9.12 -2.52 2.08
C HIS A 49 -7.84 -2.69 1.27
N ALA A 50 -6.81 -3.32 1.84
CA ALA A 50 -5.57 -3.62 1.12
C ALA A 50 -5.86 -4.51 -0.11
N LEU A 51 -6.68 -5.55 0.06
CA LEU A 51 -7.09 -6.43 -1.03
C LEU A 51 -7.92 -5.72 -2.10
N LEU A 52 -8.84 -4.84 -1.70
CA LEU A 52 -9.64 -4.04 -2.63
C LEU A 52 -8.75 -3.13 -3.48
N ARG A 53 -7.78 -2.46 -2.85
CA ARG A 53 -6.81 -1.61 -3.55
C ARG A 53 -5.98 -2.42 -4.55
N GLU A 54 -5.53 -3.61 -4.16
CA GLU A 54 -4.77 -4.51 -5.03
C GLU A 54 -5.60 -5.00 -6.22
N ALA A 55 -6.86 -5.39 -6.00
CA ALA A 55 -7.77 -5.82 -7.07
C ALA A 55 -7.96 -4.72 -8.12
N CYS A 56 -8.29 -3.49 -7.67
CA CYS A 56 -8.46 -2.34 -8.56
C CYS A 56 -7.15 -1.98 -9.31
N ALA A 57 -6.00 -2.07 -8.64
CA ALA A 57 -4.72 -1.79 -9.28
C ALA A 57 -4.40 -2.83 -10.37
N HIS A 58 -4.72 -4.10 -10.15
CA HIS A 58 -4.56 -5.14 -11.15
C HIS A 58 -5.50 -4.95 -12.34
N ASP A 59 -6.76 -4.58 -12.12
CA ASP A 59 -7.70 -4.24 -13.19
C ASP A 59 -7.19 -3.08 -14.05
N GLN A 60 -6.76 -1.99 -13.41
CA GLN A 60 -6.21 -0.84 -14.11
C GLN A 60 -4.96 -1.21 -14.93
N ARG A 61 -4.07 -2.03 -14.35
CA ARG A 61 -2.85 -2.46 -15.01
C ARG A 61 -3.12 -3.40 -16.19
N ARG A 62 -4.07 -4.34 -16.03
CA ARG A 62 -4.58 -5.19 -17.12
C ARG A 62 -5.05 -4.34 -18.29
N ASP A 63 -5.91 -3.35 -18.02
CA ASP A 63 -6.53 -2.52 -19.06
C ASP A 63 -5.49 -1.65 -19.77
N GLN A 64 -4.54 -1.08 -19.03
CA GLN A 64 -3.43 -0.33 -19.59
C GLN A 64 -2.56 -1.19 -20.51
N LEU A 65 -2.21 -2.40 -20.09
CA LEU A 65 -1.38 -3.32 -20.88
C LEU A 65 -2.12 -3.85 -22.11
N ALA A 66 -3.42 -4.15 -21.99
CA ALA A 66 -4.27 -4.53 -23.12
C ALA A 66 -4.30 -3.41 -24.17
N ALA A 67 -4.49 -2.16 -23.75
CA ALA A 67 -4.49 -1.00 -24.64
C ALA A 67 -3.13 -0.77 -25.33
N GLN A 68 -2.03 -1.23 -24.73
CA GLN A 68 -0.68 -1.18 -25.29
C GLN A 68 -0.33 -2.40 -26.16
N GLY A 69 -1.23 -3.37 -26.28
CA GLY A 69 -0.98 -4.61 -27.03
C GLY A 69 -0.13 -5.65 -26.30
N HIS A 70 0.13 -5.46 -25.00
CA HIS A 70 0.91 -6.39 -24.17
C HIS A 70 -0.01 -7.49 -23.63
N ALA A 71 -0.42 -8.40 -24.52
CA ALA A 71 -1.47 -9.39 -24.25
C ALA A 71 -1.09 -10.39 -23.15
N SER A 72 0.18 -10.83 -23.10
CA SER A 72 0.66 -11.77 -22.09
C SER A 72 0.60 -11.18 -20.69
N GLU A 73 1.19 -10.00 -20.49
CA GLU A 73 1.19 -9.33 -19.19
C GLU A 73 -0.21 -8.89 -18.78
N SER A 74 -1.04 -8.45 -19.74
CA SER A 74 -2.45 -8.14 -19.46
C SER A 74 -3.19 -9.37 -18.92
N LEU A 75 -2.98 -10.55 -19.52
CA LEU A 75 -3.57 -11.79 -19.05
C LEU A 75 -3.10 -12.17 -17.63
N GLU A 76 -1.84 -11.96 -17.30
CA GLU A 76 -1.33 -12.18 -15.93
C GLU A 76 -2.05 -11.29 -14.91
N TYR A 77 -2.19 -10.00 -15.21
CA TYR A 77 -2.93 -9.08 -14.34
C TYR A 77 -4.43 -9.38 -14.26
N ALA A 78 -5.03 -9.90 -15.34
CA ALA A 78 -6.41 -10.36 -15.32
C ALA A 78 -6.62 -11.56 -14.37
N ARG A 79 -5.68 -12.52 -14.38
CA ARG A 79 -5.69 -13.65 -13.43
C ARG A 79 -5.56 -13.15 -11.99
N ALA A 80 -4.58 -12.28 -11.74
CA ALA A 80 -4.38 -11.68 -10.43
C ALA A 80 -5.62 -10.92 -9.93
N ALA A 81 -6.26 -10.11 -10.79
CA ALA A 81 -7.49 -9.41 -10.44
C ALA A 81 -8.61 -10.37 -10.06
N ALA A 82 -8.86 -11.41 -10.88
CA ALA A 82 -9.90 -12.41 -10.60
C ALA A 82 -9.66 -13.12 -9.25
N ASP A 83 -8.41 -13.45 -8.93
CA ASP A 83 -8.05 -14.08 -7.65
C ASP A 83 -8.26 -13.13 -6.45
N ARG A 84 -7.96 -11.83 -6.59
CA ARG A 84 -8.22 -10.84 -5.51
C ARG A 84 -9.71 -10.62 -5.29
N TRP A 85 -10.49 -10.51 -6.37
CA TRP A 85 -11.95 -10.39 -6.27
C TRP A 85 -12.59 -11.65 -5.68
N ARG A 86 -12.06 -12.84 -6.00
CA ARG A 86 -12.45 -14.10 -5.34
C ARG A 86 -12.20 -14.02 -3.84
N ALA A 87 -10.97 -13.71 -3.42
CA ALA A 87 -10.61 -13.58 -2.01
C ALA A 87 -11.49 -12.57 -1.24
N LEU A 88 -11.85 -11.44 -1.87
CA LEU A 88 -12.76 -10.45 -1.29
C LEU A 88 -14.18 -10.99 -1.12
N SER A 89 -14.72 -11.67 -2.14
CA SER A 89 -16.07 -12.27 -2.07
C SER A 89 -16.15 -13.43 -1.07
N ASP A 90 -15.07 -14.18 -0.89
CA ASP A 90 -15.00 -15.28 0.08
C ASP A 90 -14.92 -14.74 1.51
N GLN A 91 -14.19 -13.63 1.73
CA GLN A 91 -14.10 -12.96 3.04
C GLN A 91 -15.38 -12.21 3.43
N ARG A 92 -16.20 -11.82 2.45
CA ARG A 92 -17.43 -11.06 2.65
C ARG A 92 -18.53 -11.66 1.77
N PRO A 93 -19.16 -12.77 2.19
CA PRO A 93 -20.23 -13.41 1.43
C PRO A 93 -21.33 -12.40 1.05
N GLY A 94 -21.72 -12.40 -0.22
CA GLY A 94 -22.71 -11.46 -0.77
C GLY A 94 -22.18 -10.06 -1.14
N ARG A 95 -20.89 -9.77 -0.91
CA ARG A 95 -20.23 -8.56 -1.40
C ARG A 95 -19.29 -8.88 -2.55
N PHE A 96 -19.02 -7.88 -3.39
CA PHE A 96 -18.04 -7.94 -4.49
C PHE A 96 -18.33 -8.98 -5.60
N LEU A 97 -19.53 -9.56 -5.63
CA LEU A 97 -19.92 -10.56 -6.63
C LEU A 97 -19.96 -9.96 -8.04
N THR A 98 -20.46 -8.73 -8.18
CA THR A 98 -20.52 -8.00 -9.46
C THR A 98 -19.11 -7.74 -10.01
N GLU A 99 -18.21 -7.30 -9.16
CA GLU A 99 -16.81 -6.99 -9.48
C GLU A 99 -16.04 -8.27 -9.82
N ARG A 100 -16.21 -9.34 -9.05
CA ARG A 100 -15.66 -10.67 -9.36
C ARG A 100 -16.15 -11.18 -10.71
N ARG A 101 -17.46 -11.09 -10.97
CA ARG A 101 -18.05 -11.48 -12.26
C ARG A 101 -17.46 -10.68 -13.42
N ALA A 102 -17.29 -9.37 -13.24
CA ALA A 102 -16.68 -8.51 -14.26
C ALA A 102 -15.22 -8.90 -14.53
N ALA A 103 -14.42 -9.13 -13.48
CA ALA A 103 -13.03 -9.56 -13.62
C ALA A 103 -12.90 -10.92 -14.33
N LEU A 104 -13.77 -11.89 -14.00
CA LEU A 104 -13.82 -13.19 -14.68
C LEU A 104 -14.22 -13.07 -16.16
N ALA A 105 -15.17 -12.19 -16.47
CA ALA A 105 -15.56 -11.93 -17.87
C ALA A 105 -14.38 -11.38 -18.67
N ARG A 106 -13.64 -10.41 -18.11
CA ARG A 106 -12.43 -9.85 -18.75
C ARG A 106 -11.32 -10.89 -18.88
N LEU A 107 -11.12 -11.72 -17.87
CA LEU A 107 -10.18 -12.83 -17.94
C LEU A 107 -10.54 -13.80 -19.07
N ALA A 108 -11.83 -14.15 -19.22
CA ALA A 108 -12.28 -15.02 -20.30
C ALA A 108 -12.08 -14.43 -21.69
N GLU A 109 -12.31 -13.13 -21.87
CA GLU A 109 -12.04 -12.41 -23.12
C GLU A 109 -10.55 -12.53 -23.50
N LEU A 110 -9.65 -12.24 -22.55
CA LEU A 110 -8.19 -12.31 -22.77
C LEU A 110 -7.70 -13.74 -23.00
N LEU A 111 -8.24 -14.73 -22.27
CA LEU A 111 -7.94 -16.14 -22.50
C LEU A 111 -8.36 -16.60 -23.89
N SER A 112 -9.53 -16.18 -24.37
CA SER A 112 -9.99 -16.49 -25.73
C SER A 112 -9.06 -15.86 -26.77
N ALA A 113 -8.66 -14.61 -26.57
CA ALA A 113 -7.71 -13.93 -27.45
C ALA A 113 -6.33 -14.61 -27.48
N ALA A 114 -5.94 -15.28 -26.40
CA ALA A 114 -4.72 -16.08 -26.30
C ALA A 114 -4.88 -17.53 -26.83
N GLY A 115 -6.06 -17.92 -27.34
CA GLY A 115 -6.34 -19.29 -27.80
C GLY A 115 -6.53 -20.32 -26.69
N LEU A 116 -6.74 -19.87 -25.44
CA LEU A 116 -6.95 -20.72 -24.26
C LEU A 116 -8.45 -20.93 -23.99
N ASP A 117 -9.19 -21.39 -24.99
CA ASP A 117 -10.66 -21.44 -24.98
C ASP A 117 -11.23 -22.31 -23.85
N GLY A 118 -10.54 -23.39 -23.47
CA GLY A 118 -10.94 -24.24 -22.35
C GLY A 118 -10.90 -23.53 -21.00
N GLU A 119 -9.88 -22.69 -20.76
CA GLU A 119 -9.82 -21.86 -19.56
C GLU A 119 -10.83 -20.70 -19.64
N ALA A 120 -11.01 -20.12 -20.83
CA ALA A 120 -11.99 -19.06 -21.05
C ALA A 120 -13.42 -19.53 -20.73
N ALA A 121 -13.79 -20.73 -21.18
CA ALA A 121 -15.10 -21.33 -20.89
C ALA A 121 -15.30 -21.51 -19.38
N ARG A 122 -14.30 -22.03 -18.66
CA ARG A 122 -14.36 -22.17 -17.19
C ARG A 122 -14.56 -20.83 -16.50
N ALA A 123 -13.83 -19.79 -16.92
CA ALA A 123 -13.98 -18.45 -16.36
C ALA A 123 -15.38 -17.87 -16.61
N ARG A 124 -15.97 -18.09 -17.80
CA ARG A 124 -17.36 -17.68 -18.10
C ARG A 124 -18.36 -18.41 -17.22
N THR A 125 -18.24 -19.73 -17.10
CA THR A 125 -19.12 -20.53 -16.23
C THR A 125 -19.03 -20.10 -14.77
N GLU A 126 -17.82 -19.80 -14.26
CA GLU A 126 -17.66 -19.25 -12.91
C GLU A 126 -18.32 -17.88 -12.79
N ALA A 127 -18.21 -17.01 -13.79
CA ALA A 127 -18.86 -15.70 -13.80
C ALA A 127 -20.39 -15.80 -13.79
N GLU A 128 -20.95 -16.73 -14.57
CA GLU A 128 -22.38 -17.01 -14.63
C GLU A 128 -22.93 -17.61 -13.33
N ALA A 129 -22.11 -18.31 -12.56
CA ALA A 129 -22.50 -18.83 -11.25
C ALA A 129 -22.61 -17.75 -10.15
N LEU A 130 -22.14 -16.52 -10.41
CA LEU A 130 -22.19 -15.39 -9.47
C LEU A 130 -23.44 -14.52 -9.62
N VAL A 131 -24.44 -14.97 -10.40
CA VAL A 131 -25.71 -14.27 -10.70
C VAL A 131 -26.71 -14.39 -9.56
#